data_AF-A0A955CBW0-F1
#
_entry.id   AF-A0A955CBW0-F1
#
_cell.length_a   1.000
_cell.length_b   1.000
_cell.length_c   1.000
_cell.angle_alpha   90.00
_cell.angle_beta   90.00
_cell.angle_gamma   90.00
#
_symmetry.space_group_name_H-M   'P 1'
#
loop_
_entity.id
_entity.type
_entity.pdbx_description
1 polymer ?
#
loop_
_entity_poly.entity_id
_entity_poly.type
_entity_poly.pdbx_seq_one_letter_code
_entity_poly.pdbx_strand_id
1 'polypeptide(L)'
;LRWSPLPGADGEASAIAEVLKESQFGPVQVWKGDAAIEETFKAVDAPRILHVATHGFFLAHQSGADALPIAANPENQSAASRMARLRTLDNALLRSGIVLAGANRLSSPSEDRRIDDGWVTAEEIAACDFSGVELAVLSACESGLGDVRAGQGVQGLQRAFQYAGAEAMVMSLFKVPDIETRDLMERFYAQLVAGQSPRAALAASQRDFIRVRRELEGGAHPFFWASFVFLGETE
;
A
#
# COMPACT_ATOMS: atom_id res chain seq x y z
N LEU A 1 18.91 4.94 4.44
CA LEU A 1 17.52 5.27 4.04
C LEU A 1 16.70 5.35 5.32
N ARG A 2 15.83 6.35 5.46
CA ARG A 2 14.90 6.49 6.60
C ARG A 2 13.52 6.82 6.05
N TRP A 3 12.53 6.00 6.35
CA TRP A 3 11.13 6.21 5.96
C TRP A 3 10.54 7.31 6.84
N SER A 4 9.96 8.34 6.22
CA SER A 4 9.29 9.41 6.95
C SER A 4 7.94 8.94 7.50
N PRO A 5 7.48 9.45 8.66
CA PRO A 5 6.12 9.20 9.13
C PRO A 5 5.07 9.66 8.10
N LEU A 6 3.92 8.97 8.07
CA LEU A 6 2.74 9.30 7.25
C LEU A 6 1.57 9.72 8.15
N PRO A 7 1.53 10.97 8.63
CA PRO A 7 0.42 11.43 9.46
C PRO A 7 -0.92 11.38 8.71
N GLY A 8 -0.93 11.54 7.39
CA GLY A 8 -2.12 11.37 6.56
C GLY A 8 -2.75 9.99 6.64
N ALA A 9 -1.93 8.93 6.72
CA ALA A 9 -2.42 7.55 6.81
C ALA A 9 -3.22 7.31 8.10
N ASP A 10 -2.86 7.96 9.21
CA ASP A 10 -3.64 7.89 10.45
C ASP A 10 -5.01 8.53 10.29
N GLY A 11 -5.06 9.71 9.64
CA GLY A 11 -6.29 10.41 9.33
C GLY A 11 -7.19 9.65 8.37
N GLU A 12 -6.61 9.04 7.34
CA GLU A 12 -7.28 8.17 6.37
C GLU A 12 -7.91 6.96 7.07
N ALA A 13 -7.13 6.19 7.82
CA ALA A 13 -7.64 5.03 8.55
C ALA A 13 -8.76 5.39 9.53
N SER A 14 -8.62 6.50 10.25
CA SER A 14 -9.63 6.96 11.21
C SER A 14 -10.94 7.36 10.51
N ALA A 15 -10.85 8.09 9.39
CA ALA A 15 -12.02 8.51 8.64
C ALA A 15 -12.77 7.33 8.03
N ILE A 16 -12.05 6.36 7.47
CA ILE A 16 -12.64 5.13 6.91
C ILE A 16 -13.35 4.33 8.02
N ALA A 17 -12.71 4.16 9.17
CA ALA A 17 -13.30 3.45 10.30
C ALA A 17 -14.61 4.09 10.76
N GLU A 18 -14.67 5.43 10.81
CA GLU A 18 -15.89 6.16 11.16
C GLU A 18 -17.02 5.96 10.14
N VAL A 19 -16.70 5.85 8.84
CA VAL A 19 -17.70 5.55 7.79
C VAL A 19 -18.21 4.11 7.92
N LEU A 20 -17.33 3.16 8.25
CA LEU A 20 -17.65 1.73 8.23
C LEU A 20 -18.23 1.18 9.55
N LYS A 21 -18.00 1.83 10.70
CA LYS A 21 -18.30 1.30 12.04
C LYS A 21 -19.76 0.83 12.24
N GLU A 22 -20.71 1.51 11.62
CA GLU A 22 -22.16 1.23 11.73
C GLU A 22 -22.75 0.64 10.44
N SER A 23 -21.88 0.24 9.50
CA SER A 23 -22.29 -0.33 8.22
C SER A 23 -22.30 -1.86 8.23
N GLN A 24 -22.78 -2.44 7.12
CA GLN A 24 -22.71 -3.88 6.83
C GLN A 24 -21.28 -4.46 6.75
N PHE A 25 -20.25 -3.61 6.80
CA PHE A 25 -18.84 -4.01 6.81
C PHE A 25 -18.21 -3.95 8.22
N GLY A 26 -18.98 -3.53 9.23
CA GLY A 26 -18.56 -3.62 10.63
C GLY A 26 -18.66 -5.04 11.20
N PRO A 27 -17.95 -5.37 12.29
CA PRO A 27 -17.07 -4.49 13.06
C PRO A 27 -15.73 -4.21 12.36
N VAL A 28 -15.16 -3.02 12.60
CA VAL A 28 -13.90 -2.57 11.98
C VAL A 28 -12.74 -2.72 12.96
N GLN A 29 -11.65 -3.35 12.53
CA GLN A 29 -10.38 -3.39 13.27
C GLN A 29 -9.40 -2.40 12.65
N VAL A 30 -8.73 -1.60 13.48
CA VAL A 30 -7.82 -0.54 13.02
C VAL A 30 -6.51 -0.63 13.78
N TRP A 31 -5.41 -0.74 13.04
CA TRP A 31 -4.05 -0.69 13.57
C TRP A 31 -3.33 0.53 12.99
N LYS A 32 -2.80 1.39 13.87
CA LYS A 32 -2.14 2.65 13.50
C LYS A 32 -0.85 2.83 14.28
N GLY A 33 0.02 3.70 13.80
CA GLY A 33 1.29 4.03 14.48
C GLY A 33 2.08 2.77 14.81
N ASP A 34 2.55 2.65 16.05
CA ASP A 34 3.38 1.52 16.50
C ASP A 34 2.64 0.16 16.54
N ALA A 35 1.32 0.13 16.37
CA ALA A 35 0.54 -1.11 16.30
C ALA A 35 0.41 -1.65 14.85
N ALA A 36 0.71 -0.84 13.84
CA ALA A 36 0.68 -1.22 12.43
C ALA A 36 2.00 -1.91 12.01
N ILE A 37 2.30 -3.05 12.62
CA ILE A 37 3.52 -3.85 12.42
C ILE A 37 3.29 -5.04 11.47
N GLU A 38 4.38 -5.65 11.03
CA GLU A 38 4.39 -6.78 10.10
C GLU A 38 3.64 -8.00 10.64
N GLU A 39 3.84 -8.33 11.92
CA GLU A 39 3.16 -9.45 12.57
C GLU A 39 1.64 -9.28 12.54
N THR A 40 1.16 -8.09 12.89
CA THR A 40 -0.27 -7.75 12.83
C THR A 40 -0.82 -7.93 11.42
N PHE A 41 -0.13 -7.39 10.40
CA PHE A 41 -0.56 -7.50 9.02
C PHE A 41 -0.66 -8.95 8.55
N LYS A 42 0.34 -9.79 8.87
CA LYS A 42 0.38 -11.20 8.50
C LYS A 42 -0.62 -12.06 9.28
N ALA A 43 -1.04 -11.62 10.47
CA ALA A 43 -2.01 -12.31 11.31
C ALA A 43 -3.48 -11.95 11.02
N VAL A 44 -3.74 -11.05 10.06
CA VAL A 44 -5.12 -10.69 9.67
C VAL A 44 -5.84 -11.90 9.09
N ASP A 45 -6.96 -12.27 9.72
CA ASP A 45 -7.81 -13.41 9.32
C ASP A 45 -8.84 -13.00 8.26
N ALA A 46 -8.42 -13.04 6.98
CA ALA A 46 -9.26 -12.94 5.77
C ALA A 46 -10.53 -12.05 5.87
N PRO A 47 -10.41 -10.74 6.17
CA PRO A 47 -11.57 -9.84 6.27
C PRO A 47 -12.16 -9.56 4.89
N ARG A 48 -13.47 -9.29 4.80
CA ARG A 48 -14.11 -8.91 3.53
C ARG A 48 -13.45 -7.70 2.86
N ILE A 49 -13.00 -6.73 3.66
CA ILE A 49 -12.27 -5.55 3.18
C ILE A 49 -10.96 -5.43 3.95
N LEU A 50 -9.85 -5.33 3.22
CA LEU A 50 -8.53 -5.02 3.76
C LEU A 50 -8.06 -3.66 3.22
N HIS A 51 -7.86 -2.67 4.09
CA HIS A 51 -7.33 -1.36 3.70
C HIS A 51 -5.92 -1.16 4.28
N VAL A 52 -4.97 -0.79 3.42
CA VAL A 52 -3.57 -0.55 3.78
C VAL A 52 -3.14 0.84 3.30
N ALA A 53 -2.93 1.76 4.24
CA ALA A 53 -2.39 3.10 4.00
C ALA A 53 -0.96 3.19 4.57
N THR A 54 0.06 3.18 3.69
CA THR A 54 1.46 3.17 4.12
C THR A 54 2.44 3.55 2.99
N HIS A 55 3.76 3.40 3.19
CA HIS A 55 4.73 3.48 2.09
C HIS A 55 4.81 2.16 1.33
N GLY A 56 4.86 2.23 0.01
CA GLY A 56 5.24 1.14 -0.87
C GLY A 56 6.62 1.38 -1.47
N PHE A 57 7.33 0.29 -1.77
CA PHE A 57 8.62 0.36 -2.43
C PHE A 57 8.68 -0.53 -3.66
N PHE A 58 9.49 -0.10 -4.63
CA PHE A 58 9.91 -0.92 -5.76
C PHE A 58 11.38 -0.67 -6.04
N LEU A 59 12.12 -1.76 -6.26
CA LEU A 59 13.54 -1.73 -6.55
C LEU A 59 13.76 -2.21 -7.99
N ALA A 60 14.14 -1.31 -8.89
CA ALA A 60 14.59 -1.70 -10.22
C ALA A 60 15.75 -2.70 -10.12
N HIS A 61 15.71 -3.74 -10.96
CA HIS A 61 16.76 -4.75 -11.01
C HIS A 61 18.08 -4.08 -11.43
N GLN A 62 19.16 -4.42 -10.73
CA GLN A 62 20.51 -4.00 -11.08
C GLN A 62 21.30 -5.25 -11.42
N SER A 63 21.71 -5.37 -12.67
CA SER A 63 22.60 -6.42 -13.14
C SER A 63 23.91 -6.38 -12.35
N GLY A 64 24.52 -7.52 -12.07
CA GLY A 64 25.72 -7.62 -11.21
C GLY A 64 26.93 -6.76 -11.62
N ALA A 65 26.96 -6.23 -12.84
CA ALA A 65 27.98 -5.27 -13.30
C ALA A 65 27.73 -3.81 -12.83
N ASP A 66 26.48 -3.45 -12.51
CA ASP A 66 26.06 -2.11 -12.10
C ASP A 66 25.85 -1.99 -10.57
N ALA A 67 25.97 -3.11 -9.84
CA ALA A 67 25.80 -3.14 -8.40
C ALA A 67 27.00 -2.46 -7.71
N LEU A 68 26.73 -1.35 -7.01
CA LEU A 68 27.73 -0.71 -6.14
C LEU A 68 28.33 -1.75 -5.18
N PRO A 69 29.64 -1.67 -4.83
CA PRO A 69 30.32 -2.63 -3.95
C PRO A 69 29.79 -2.68 -2.49
N ILE A 70 28.70 -1.96 -2.19
CA ILE A 70 27.97 -2.00 -0.91
C ILE A 70 27.50 -3.43 -0.58
N ALA A 71 27.29 -4.29 -1.59
CA ALA A 71 26.87 -5.69 -1.41
C ALA A 71 27.94 -6.62 -0.81
N ALA A 72 29.21 -6.20 -0.71
CA ALA A 72 30.31 -7.11 -0.43
C ALA A 72 30.55 -7.44 1.06
N ASN A 73 29.82 -6.84 2.00
CA ASN A 73 29.92 -7.20 3.42
C ASN A 73 28.64 -7.93 3.91
N PRO A 74 28.67 -9.27 4.04
CA PRO A 74 27.57 -10.07 4.57
C PRO A 74 27.12 -9.63 5.96
N GLU A 75 28.04 -9.07 6.76
CA GLU A 75 27.82 -8.68 8.15
C GLU A 75 27.18 -7.28 8.31
N ASN A 76 27.22 -6.45 7.27
CA ASN A 76 26.53 -5.15 7.28
C ASN A 76 25.04 -5.35 7.00
N GLN A 77 24.24 -5.29 8.06
CA GLN A 77 22.79 -5.57 8.04
C GLN A 77 21.91 -4.30 8.02
N SER A 78 22.47 -3.17 7.60
CA SER A 78 21.69 -1.92 7.45
C SER A 78 20.61 -2.05 6.37
N ALA A 79 19.54 -1.25 6.48
CA ALA A 79 18.47 -1.18 5.46
C ALA A 79 19.01 -0.92 4.03
N ALA A 80 20.10 -0.15 3.91
CA ALA A 80 20.76 0.11 2.63
C ALA A 80 21.41 -1.15 2.04
N SER A 81 22.06 -1.97 2.86
CA SER A 81 22.66 -3.26 2.46
C SER A 81 21.58 -4.26 2.04
N ARG A 82 20.46 -4.34 2.79
CA ARG A 82 19.31 -5.18 2.41
C ARG A 82 18.73 -4.77 1.05
N MET A 83 18.46 -3.49 0.82
CA MET A 83 17.99 -3.01 -0.48
C MET A 83 18.97 -3.31 -1.62
N ALA A 84 20.28 -3.15 -1.39
CA ALA A 84 21.29 -3.47 -2.38
C ALA A 84 21.25 -4.96 -2.77
N ARG A 85 21.08 -5.86 -1.79
CA ARG A 85 20.90 -7.30 -2.05
C ARG A 85 19.61 -7.56 -2.83
N LEU A 86 18.47 -6.99 -2.42
CA LEU A 86 17.20 -7.17 -3.11
C LEU A 86 17.27 -6.72 -4.57
N ARG A 87 17.98 -5.61 -4.88
CA ARG A 87 18.16 -5.12 -6.27
C ARG A 87 18.86 -6.12 -7.19
N THR A 88 19.71 -6.99 -6.66
CA THR A 88 20.43 -8.01 -7.44
C THR A 88 19.60 -9.26 -7.72
N LEU A 89 18.45 -9.42 -7.06
CA LEU A 89 17.58 -10.57 -7.25
C LEU A 89 16.74 -10.40 -8.52
N ASP A 90 16.58 -11.49 -9.26
CA ASP A 90 15.74 -11.50 -10.46
C ASP A 90 14.25 -11.44 -10.11
N ASN A 91 13.85 -12.03 -8.97
CA ASN A 91 12.46 -12.11 -8.54
C ASN A 91 11.88 -10.71 -8.23
N ALA A 92 10.91 -10.27 -9.03
CA ALA A 92 10.23 -9.00 -8.85
C ALA A 92 9.42 -8.93 -7.55
N LEU A 93 8.92 -10.07 -7.02
CA LEU A 93 8.15 -10.11 -5.78
C LEU A 93 9.01 -9.74 -4.56
N LEU A 94 10.28 -10.14 -4.56
CA LEU A 94 11.25 -9.76 -3.52
C LEU A 94 11.68 -8.29 -3.63
N ARG A 95 11.48 -7.66 -4.80
CA ARG A 95 11.90 -6.28 -5.09
C ARG A 95 10.78 -5.26 -4.93
N SER A 96 9.58 -5.68 -4.56
CA SER A 96 8.44 -4.81 -4.25
C SER A 96 7.86 -5.18 -2.89
N GLY A 97 7.22 -4.22 -2.23
CA GLY A 97 6.59 -4.47 -0.94
C GLY A 97 5.99 -3.22 -0.33
N ILE A 98 5.46 -3.39 0.88
CA ILE A 98 4.99 -2.31 1.74
C ILE A 98 5.91 -2.17 2.95
N VAL A 99 5.91 -0.99 3.53
CA VAL A 99 6.67 -0.64 4.72
C VAL A 99 5.68 -0.48 5.87
N LEU A 100 6.01 -0.96 7.06
CA LEU A 100 5.17 -0.90 8.24
C LEU A 100 5.95 -0.30 9.42
N ALA A 101 5.29 -0.15 10.56
CA ALA A 101 5.95 0.30 11.77
C ALA A 101 7.12 -0.62 12.10
N GLY A 102 8.23 -0.04 12.57
CA GLY A 102 9.48 -0.80 12.80
C GLY A 102 10.48 -0.76 11.64
N ALA A 103 10.09 -0.36 10.42
CA ALA A 103 10.97 -0.39 9.24
C ALA A 103 12.30 0.38 9.35
N ASN A 104 12.34 1.41 10.20
CA ASN A 104 13.55 2.20 10.47
C ASN A 104 14.46 1.58 11.55
N ARG A 105 13.98 0.57 12.29
CA ARG A 105 14.71 -0.12 13.37
C ARG A 105 15.83 -1.01 12.85
N LEU A 106 15.84 -1.35 11.55
CA LEU A 106 16.95 -2.02 10.83
C LEU A 106 18.32 -1.33 10.95
N SER A 107 18.39 -0.13 11.53
CA SER A 107 19.65 0.56 11.87
C SER A 107 20.21 0.18 13.24
N SER A 108 19.48 -0.62 14.04
CA SER A 108 19.85 -1.06 15.39
C SER A 108 20.19 -2.56 15.41
N PRO A 109 21.30 -2.99 16.04
CA PRO A 109 21.66 -4.40 16.12
C PRO A 109 20.87 -5.09 17.24
N SER A 110 19.60 -5.46 16.99
CA SER A 110 18.86 -6.37 17.87
C SER A 110 18.84 -7.81 17.33
N GLU A 111 18.77 -8.79 18.21
CA GLU A 111 18.95 -10.22 17.90
C GLU A 111 17.72 -10.89 17.27
N ASP A 112 16.52 -10.26 17.33
CA ASP A 112 15.25 -10.82 16.81
C ASP A 112 14.87 -10.34 15.39
N ARG A 113 15.86 -10.11 14.53
CA ARG A 113 15.69 -9.56 13.17
C ARG A 113 14.95 -10.46 12.17
N ARG A 114 14.58 -11.70 12.54
CA ARG A 114 13.86 -12.64 11.67
C ARG A 114 12.34 -12.52 11.75
N ILE A 115 11.79 -11.76 12.70
CA ILE A 115 10.35 -11.83 13.01
C ILE A 115 9.60 -10.53 12.68
N ASP A 116 10.25 -9.35 12.70
CA ASP A 116 9.59 -8.07 12.39
C ASP A 116 10.64 -7.05 11.97
N ASP A 117 10.93 -6.98 10.66
CA ASP A 117 11.84 -5.97 10.11
C ASP A 117 11.09 -4.73 9.61
N GLY A 118 9.75 -4.79 9.64
CA GLY A 118 8.84 -3.74 9.22
C GLY A 118 8.73 -3.61 7.70
N TRP A 119 9.24 -4.56 6.91
CA TRP A 119 9.10 -4.60 5.46
C TRP A 119 8.35 -5.86 5.09
N VAL A 120 7.21 -5.71 4.41
CA VAL A 120 6.48 -6.86 3.87
C VAL A 120 6.67 -6.88 2.37
N THR A 121 7.45 -7.83 1.89
CA THR A 121 7.67 -8.02 0.46
C THR A 121 6.41 -8.58 -0.21
N ALA A 122 6.32 -8.39 -1.53
CA ALA A 122 5.24 -8.96 -2.32
C ALA A 122 5.32 -10.50 -2.34
N GLU A 123 6.49 -11.11 -2.11
CA GLU A 123 6.59 -12.56 -1.91
C GLU A 123 5.87 -13.00 -0.63
N GLU A 124 6.10 -12.29 0.47
CA GLU A 124 5.46 -12.59 1.74
C GLU A 124 3.95 -12.35 1.68
N ILE A 125 3.51 -11.27 1.03
CA ILE A 125 2.09 -11.03 0.76
C ILE A 125 1.48 -12.18 -0.04
N ALA A 126 2.17 -12.67 -1.08
CA ALA A 126 1.69 -13.77 -1.91
C ALA A 126 1.56 -15.11 -1.15
N ALA A 127 2.22 -15.23 0.01
CA ALA A 127 2.12 -16.39 0.89
C ALA A 127 1.04 -16.25 1.98
N CYS A 128 0.40 -15.09 2.11
CA CYS A 128 -0.74 -14.90 2.99
C CYS A 128 -2.00 -15.58 2.43
N ASP A 129 -2.98 -15.84 3.31
CA ASP A 129 -4.32 -16.27 2.91
C ASP A 129 -5.28 -15.07 2.93
N PHE A 130 -5.57 -14.55 1.75
CA PHE A 130 -6.54 -13.48 1.50
C PHE A 130 -7.75 -13.98 0.70
N SER A 131 -8.04 -15.29 0.72
CA SER A 131 -9.16 -15.89 -0.01
C SER A 131 -10.54 -15.38 0.40
N GLY A 132 -10.68 -14.81 1.61
CA GLY A 132 -11.90 -14.13 2.08
C GLY A 132 -11.93 -12.61 1.83
N VAL A 133 -10.89 -12.05 1.20
CA VAL A 133 -10.79 -10.62 0.92
C VAL A 133 -11.49 -10.29 -0.40
N GLU A 134 -12.75 -9.86 -0.31
CA GLU A 134 -13.52 -9.36 -1.45
C GLU A 134 -12.89 -8.09 -2.05
N LEU A 135 -12.32 -7.22 -1.20
CA LEU A 135 -11.71 -5.97 -1.63
C LEU A 135 -10.45 -5.60 -0.82
N ALA A 136 -9.30 -5.56 -1.49
CA ALA A 136 -8.06 -5.00 -0.96
C ALA A 136 -7.82 -3.56 -1.46
N VAL A 137 -7.68 -2.60 -0.57
CA VAL A 137 -7.39 -1.19 -0.91
C VAL A 137 -5.97 -0.83 -0.50
N LEU A 138 -5.15 -0.45 -1.47
CA LEU A 138 -3.74 -0.08 -1.29
C LEU A 138 -3.51 1.42 -1.54
N SER A 139 -3.58 2.18 -0.45
CA SER A 139 -3.18 3.59 -0.38
C SER A 139 -1.67 3.67 -0.06
N ALA A 140 -0.85 3.06 -0.93
CA ALA A 140 0.55 2.75 -0.60
C ALA A 140 1.62 3.29 -1.57
N CYS A 141 1.35 4.35 -2.34
CA CYS A 141 2.28 4.80 -3.39
C CYS A 141 3.14 6.01 -3.02
N GLU A 142 4.26 5.75 -2.32
CA GLU A 142 5.32 6.72 -2.04
C GLU A 142 6.73 6.15 -2.30
N SER A 143 7.07 5.85 -3.56
CA SER A 143 8.47 5.56 -3.90
C SER A 143 9.19 6.86 -4.25
N GLY A 144 9.65 7.60 -3.24
CA GLY A 144 10.55 8.74 -3.44
C GLY A 144 11.77 8.37 -4.28
N LEU A 145 11.98 9.10 -5.38
CA LEU A 145 13.26 9.30 -6.08
C LEU A 145 14.02 8.03 -6.53
N GLY A 146 13.62 7.46 -7.66
CA GLY A 146 14.48 6.53 -8.40
C GLY A 146 13.73 5.80 -9.50
N ASP A 147 13.79 6.37 -10.72
CA ASP A 147 13.40 5.79 -12.02
C ASP A 147 12.42 4.62 -11.94
N VAL A 148 11.18 4.92 -11.54
CA VAL A 148 10.07 3.99 -11.68
C VAL A 148 9.72 3.98 -13.16
N ARG A 149 10.28 3.03 -13.90
CA ARG A 149 9.66 2.61 -15.15
C ARG A 149 8.25 2.15 -14.80
N ALA A 150 7.29 3.03 -15.05
CA ALA A 150 5.88 2.85 -14.77
C ALA A 150 5.45 1.45 -15.23
N GLY A 151 4.98 0.63 -14.28
CA GLY A 151 4.32 -0.64 -14.58
C GLY A 151 4.92 -1.90 -13.96
N GLN A 152 6.22 -1.98 -13.63
CA GLN A 152 6.78 -3.25 -13.12
C GLN A 152 6.60 -3.47 -11.61
N GLY A 153 6.64 -2.42 -10.80
CA GLY A 153 6.44 -2.51 -9.35
C GLY A 153 4.99 -2.68 -8.93
N VAL A 154 4.09 -1.96 -9.60
CA VAL A 154 2.62 -2.11 -9.45
C VAL A 154 2.21 -3.55 -9.74
N GLN A 155 2.77 -4.16 -10.78
CA GLN A 155 2.51 -5.57 -11.08
C GLN A 155 2.97 -6.54 -10.00
N GLY A 156 4.00 -6.22 -9.20
CA GLY A 156 4.51 -7.10 -8.15
C GLY A 156 3.55 -7.19 -6.97
N LEU A 157 3.17 -6.04 -6.41
CA LEU A 157 2.18 -5.96 -5.33
C LEU A 157 0.80 -6.41 -5.80
N GLN A 158 0.36 -5.98 -6.99
CA GLN A 158 -0.90 -6.45 -7.56
C GLN A 158 -0.94 -7.97 -7.64
N ARG A 159 0.08 -8.60 -8.24
CA ARG A 159 0.13 -10.07 -8.38
C ARG A 159 0.18 -10.76 -7.03
N ALA A 160 0.86 -10.19 -6.05
CA ALA A 160 0.93 -10.77 -4.71
C ALA A 160 -0.42 -10.87 -4.03
N PHE A 161 -1.20 -9.79 -4.02
CA PHE A 161 -2.55 -9.82 -3.45
C PHE A 161 -3.49 -10.76 -4.23
N GLN A 162 -3.35 -10.81 -5.56
CA GLN A 162 -4.10 -11.76 -6.39
C GLN A 162 -3.71 -13.22 -6.09
N TYR A 163 -2.42 -13.51 -5.90
CA TYR A 163 -1.93 -14.85 -5.53
C TYR A 163 -2.33 -15.25 -4.12
N ALA A 164 -2.41 -14.29 -3.20
CA ALA A 164 -2.95 -14.49 -1.86
C ALA A 164 -4.47 -14.76 -1.87
N GLY A 165 -5.17 -14.46 -2.96
CA GLY A 165 -6.59 -14.77 -3.14
C GLY A 165 -7.55 -13.59 -3.03
N ALA A 166 -7.07 -12.35 -2.98
CA ALA A 166 -7.96 -11.17 -2.97
C ALA A 166 -8.74 -11.06 -4.30
N GLU A 167 -10.07 -10.94 -4.21
CA GLU A 167 -10.96 -10.96 -5.39
C GLU A 167 -10.85 -9.68 -6.23
N ALA A 168 -10.83 -8.53 -5.55
CA ALA A 168 -10.70 -7.23 -6.18
C ALA A 168 -9.76 -6.32 -5.40
N MET A 169 -9.26 -5.31 -6.09
CA MET A 169 -8.32 -4.34 -5.55
C MET A 169 -8.65 -2.92 -5.99
N VAL A 170 -8.40 -1.97 -5.09
CA VAL A 170 -8.24 -0.55 -5.43
C VAL A 170 -6.83 -0.14 -5.07
N MET A 171 -6.08 0.45 -6.00
CA MET A 171 -4.69 0.84 -5.73
C MET A 171 -4.35 2.20 -6.29
N SER A 172 -3.49 2.92 -5.57
CA SER A 172 -2.90 4.17 -6.04
C SER A 172 -1.83 3.91 -7.10
N LEU A 173 -1.71 4.80 -8.09
CA LEU A 173 -0.70 4.80 -9.15
C LEU A 173 0.47 5.73 -8.81
N PHE A 174 0.19 6.80 -8.06
CA PHE A 174 1.14 7.83 -7.68
C PHE A 174 0.67 8.54 -6.41
N LYS A 175 1.60 9.24 -5.74
CA LYS A 175 1.32 10.02 -4.53
C LYS A 175 0.41 11.21 -4.82
N VAL A 176 -0.64 11.35 -4.02
CA VAL A 176 -1.55 12.50 -3.95
C VAL A 176 -1.47 13.06 -2.53
N PRO A 177 -1.71 14.35 -2.29
CA PRO A 177 -1.62 14.86 -0.93
C PRO A 177 -2.67 14.22 0.00
N ASP A 178 -2.31 14.13 1.28
CA ASP A 178 -3.04 13.36 2.29
C ASP A 178 -4.52 13.77 2.42
N ILE A 179 -4.81 15.07 2.30
CA ILE A 179 -6.17 15.61 2.43
C ILE A 179 -7.05 15.10 1.29
N GLU A 180 -6.58 15.19 0.06
CA GLU A 180 -7.31 14.72 -1.12
C GLU A 180 -7.47 13.20 -1.13
N THR A 181 -6.44 12.46 -0.71
CA THR A 181 -6.53 11.00 -0.56
C THR A 181 -7.61 10.61 0.44
N ARG A 182 -7.60 11.26 1.62
CA ARG A 182 -8.62 11.04 2.65
C ARG A 182 -10.03 11.36 2.15
N ASP A 183 -10.24 12.52 1.52
CA ASP A 183 -11.55 12.92 1.00
C ASP A 183 -12.06 11.93 -0.07
N LEU A 184 -11.18 11.48 -0.97
CA LEU A 184 -11.56 10.49 -1.98
C LEU A 184 -11.95 9.14 -1.35
N MET A 185 -11.20 8.68 -0.33
CA MET A 185 -11.49 7.42 0.36
C MET A 185 -12.76 7.50 1.22
N GLU A 186 -12.98 8.59 1.93
CA GLU A 186 -14.24 8.83 2.66
C GLU A 186 -15.44 8.71 1.71
N ARG A 187 -15.40 9.38 0.55
CA ARG A 187 -16.44 9.28 -0.48
C ARG A 187 -16.57 7.85 -1.00
N PHE A 188 -15.45 7.18 -1.30
CA PHE A 188 -15.43 5.80 -1.80
C PHE A 188 -16.15 4.84 -0.86
N TYR A 189 -15.78 4.85 0.43
CA TYR A 189 -16.43 3.98 1.40
C TYR A 189 -17.87 4.38 1.66
N ALA A 190 -18.24 5.66 1.61
CA ALA A 190 -19.63 6.08 1.71
C ALA A 190 -20.48 5.49 0.55
N GLN A 191 -19.95 5.46 -0.68
CA GLN A 191 -20.63 4.83 -1.82
C GLN A 191 -20.73 3.30 -1.68
N LEU A 192 -19.70 2.64 -1.14
CA LEU A 192 -19.74 1.21 -0.82
C LEU A 192 -20.82 0.89 0.22
N VAL A 193 -20.88 1.67 1.31
CA VAL A 193 -21.90 1.52 2.35
C VAL A 193 -23.31 1.71 1.77
N ALA A 194 -23.47 2.65 0.83
CA ALA A 194 -24.71 2.85 0.08
C ALA A 194 -25.08 1.71 -0.89
N GLY A 195 -24.27 0.65 -0.98
CA GLY A 195 -24.57 -0.56 -1.74
C GLY A 195 -24.05 -0.56 -3.18
N GLN A 196 -23.20 0.41 -3.57
CA GLN A 196 -22.56 0.36 -4.88
C GLN A 196 -21.46 -0.71 -4.93
N SER A 197 -21.25 -1.32 -6.10
CA SER A 197 -20.09 -2.18 -6.31
C SER A 197 -18.78 -1.38 -6.20
N PRO A 198 -17.64 -1.97 -5.83
CA PRO A 198 -16.37 -1.25 -5.68
C PRO A 198 -15.97 -0.43 -6.91
N ARG A 199 -16.15 -0.98 -8.11
CA ARG A 199 -15.91 -0.27 -9.38
C ARG A 199 -16.81 0.97 -9.52
N ALA A 200 -18.10 0.82 -9.25
CA ALA A 200 -19.07 1.91 -9.34
C ALA A 200 -18.81 2.98 -8.27
N ALA A 201 -18.52 2.56 -7.04
CA ALA A 201 -18.19 3.42 -5.91
C ALA A 201 -16.96 4.29 -6.21
N LEU A 202 -15.85 3.71 -6.69
CA LEU A 202 -14.64 4.47 -7.02
C LEU A 202 -14.92 5.50 -8.11
N ALA A 203 -15.61 5.09 -9.17
CA ALA A 203 -15.94 5.98 -10.28
C ALA A 203 -16.90 7.11 -9.85
N ALA A 204 -17.86 6.82 -8.96
CA ALA A 204 -18.76 7.81 -8.38
C ALA A 204 -18.00 8.83 -7.54
N SER A 205 -17.11 8.37 -6.66
CA SER A 205 -16.27 9.23 -5.81
C SER A 205 -15.34 10.14 -6.61
N GLN A 206 -14.72 9.62 -7.68
CA GLN A 206 -13.89 10.43 -8.58
C GLN A 206 -14.70 11.52 -9.30
N ARG A 207 -15.89 11.19 -9.81
CA ARG A 207 -16.80 12.18 -10.44
C ARG A 207 -17.26 13.23 -9.43
N ASP A 208 -17.57 12.80 -8.22
CA ASP A 208 -17.98 13.67 -7.12
C ASP A 208 -16.88 14.66 -6.75
N PHE A 209 -15.66 14.15 -6.57
CA PHE A 209 -14.47 14.94 -6.30
C PHE A 209 -14.20 15.97 -7.42
N ILE A 210 -14.26 15.55 -8.70
CA ILE A 210 -14.10 16.45 -9.85
C ILE A 210 -15.13 17.58 -9.82
N ARG A 211 -16.40 17.25 -9.52
CA ARG A 211 -17.48 18.24 -9.49
C ARG A 211 -17.25 19.28 -8.41
N VAL A 212 -17.03 18.84 -7.16
CA VAL A 212 -16.79 19.71 -6.01
C VAL A 212 -15.56 20.58 -6.24
N ARG A 213 -14.47 20.01 -6.74
CA ARG A 213 -13.24 20.78 -6.98
C ARG A 213 -13.39 21.82 -8.10
N ARG A 214 -14.14 21.52 -9.17
CA ARG A 214 -14.46 22.51 -10.21
C ARG A 214 -15.28 23.66 -9.66
N GLU A 215 -16.23 23.39 -8.77
CA GLU A 215 -17.06 24.41 -8.12
C GLU A 215 -16.24 25.32 -7.19
N LEU A 216 -15.30 24.75 -6.43
CA LEU A 216 -14.52 25.49 -5.43
C LEU A 216 -13.25 26.16 -6.00
N GLU A 217 -12.55 25.50 -6.93
CA GLU A 217 -11.24 25.91 -7.42
C GLU A 217 -11.22 26.29 -8.91
N GLY A 218 -12.35 26.21 -9.61
CA GLY A 218 -12.46 26.52 -11.04
C GLY A 218 -11.82 25.46 -11.97
N GLY A 219 -11.33 24.35 -11.43
CA GLY A 219 -10.71 23.27 -12.19
C GLY A 219 -10.55 21.98 -11.38
N ALA A 220 -10.25 20.87 -12.05
CA ALA A 220 -10.00 19.58 -11.39
C ALA A 220 -8.89 18.81 -12.12
N HIS A 221 -7.64 19.16 -11.82
CA HIS A 221 -6.48 18.52 -12.43
C HIS A 221 -6.44 17.02 -12.08
N PRO A 222 -6.19 16.10 -13.04
CA PRO A 222 -6.18 14.64 -12.80
C PRO A 222 -5.28 14.16 -11.67
N PHE A 223 -4.20 14.92 -11.39
CA PHE A 223 -3.31 14.68 -10.24
C PHE A 223 -4.06 14.45 -8.91
N PHE A 224 -5.21 15.06 -8.70
CA PHE A 224 -5.91 14.97 -7.40
C PHE A 224 -6.93 13.83 -7.29
N TRP A 225 -7.37 13.24 -8.40
CA TRP A 225 -8.48 12.28 -8.39
C TRP A 225 -8.22 11.01 -9.21
N ALA A 226 -7.27 11.04 -10.14
CA ALA A 226 -6.99 9.94 -11.07
C ALA A 226 -5.89 8.98 -10.55
N SER A 227 -5.51 9.09 -9.28
CA SER A 227 -4.47 8.25 -8.70
C SER A 227 -4.94 6.83 -8.43
N PHE A 228 -6.23 6.62 -8.11
CA PHE A 228 -6.74 5.29 -7.78
C PHE A 228 -7.36 4.57 -8.97
N VAL A 229 -7.02 3.30 -9.13
CA VAL A 229 -7.59 2.39 -10.13
C VAL A 229 -8.21 1.18 -9.45
N PHE A 230 -9.24 0.63 -10.08
CA PHE A 230 -9.87 -0.62 -9.69
C PHE A 230 -9.35 -1.77 -10.56
N LEU A 231 -9.13 -2.93 -9.94
CA LEU A 231 -8.69 -4.16 -10.59
C LEU A 231 -9.46 -5.34 -10.00
N GLY A 232 -10.01 -6.21 -10.85
CA GLY A 232 -10.77 -7.38 -10.40
C GLY A 232 -11.98 -7.62 -11.29
N GLU A 233 -12.54 -8.81 -11.19
CA GLU A 233 -13.79 -9.16 -11.87
C GLU A 233 -14.94 -9.00 -10.88
N THR A 234 -15.57 -7.82 -10.91
CA THR A 234 -16.86 -7.62 -10.24
C THR A 234 -17.80 -6.93 -11.21
N GLU A 235 -18.96 -7.54 -11.45
CA GLU A 235 -20.05 -6.99 -12.28
C GLU A 235 -20.56 -5.64 -11.73
#